data_AF-A0A089P7R9-F1
#
_entry.id   AF-A0A089P7R9-F1
#
_cell.length_a   1.000
_cell.length_b   1.000
_cell.length_c   1.000
_cell.angle_alpha   90.00
_cell.angle_beta   90.00
_cell.angle_gamma   90.00
#
_symmetry.space_group_name_H-M   'P 1'
#
loop_
_entity.id
_entity.type
_entity.pdbx_description
1 polymer ?
#
loop_
_entity_poly.entity_id
_entity_poly.type
_entity_poly.pdbx_seq_one_letter_code
_entity_poly.pdbx_strand_id
1 'polypeptide(L)'
;MGKETYLIEEYWHDEVTAFGTAFGILGERETPKDDFCESTDFNNLESSLPPDTIKVATFVYKEYSTKKINFYVCSFPEPHPHYSYSLFSIMWSRDNLWELNPWYCCSVKSDQPQPSLHKEAANWMLKEMTTKGCAIAPLDVFKKGKLEILI
;
A
#
# COMPACT_ATOMS: atom_id res chain seq x y z
N MET A 1 -22.52 17.97 -10.52
CA MET A 1 -21.69 17.04 -9.73
C MET A 1 -22.49 15.75 -9.59
N GLY A 2 -22.07 14.68 -10.27
CA GLY A 2 -22.68 13.36 -10.08
C GLY A 2 -22.39 12.87 -8.67
N LYS A 3 -23.36 12.20 -8.05
CA LYS A 3 -23.21 11.57 -6.73
C LYS A 3 -22.14 10.48 -6.87
N GLU A 4 -21.10 10.50 -6.04
CA GLU A 4 -20.12 9.42 -6.00
C GLU A 4 -20.87 8.11 -5.70
N THR A 5 -20.65 7.10 -6.55
CA THR A 5 -21.35 5.80 -6.46
C THR A 5 -20.63 4.83 -5.53
N TYR A 6 -19.57 5.28 -4.87
CA TYR A 6 -18.73 4.48 -4.00
C TYR A 6 -18.37 5.19 -2.70
N LEU A 7 -18.00 4.40 -1.71
CA LEU A 7 -17.48 4.84 -0.42
C LEU A 7 -16.14 4.16 -0.18
N ILE A 8 -15.11 4.94 0.14
CA ILE A 8 -13.81 4.44 0.62
C ILE A 8 -13.79 4.55 2.14
N GLU A 9 -13.49 3.45 2.82
CA GLU A 9 -13.46 3.37 4.27
C GLU A 9 -12.29 2.50 4.76
N GLU A 10 -12.00 2.56 6.06
CA GLU A 10 -10.99 1.71 6.68
C GLU A 10 -11.34 0.23 6.46
N TYR A 11 -10.31 -0.56 6.15
CA TYR A 11 -10.46 -2.00 6.05
C TYR A 11 -10.79 -2.57 7.44
N TRP A 12 -11.61 -3.62 7.49
CA TRP A 12 -12.06 -4.20 8.76
C TRP A 12 -10.99 -5.02 9.48
N HIS A 13 -9.89 -5.35 8.79
CA HIS A 13 -8.66 -5.89 9.39
C HIS A 13 -7.50 -4.89 9.32
N ASP A 14 -6.38 -5.24 9.95
CA ASP A 14 -5.14 -4.48 9.90
C ASP A 14 -4.41 -4.54 8.54
N GLU A 15 -3.43 -3.65 8.39
CA GLU A 15 -2.58 -3.52 7.20
C GLU A 15 -1.75 -4.77 6.91
N VAL A 16 -1.37 -5.55 7.94
CA VAL A 16 -0.58 -6.79 7.78
C VAL A 16 -1.44 -7.86 7.15
N THR A 17 -2.69 -8.01 7.58
CA THR A 17 -3.67 -8.95 7.04
C THR A 17 -4.00 -8.57 5.60
N ALA A 18 -4.31 -7.30 5.34
CA ALA A 18 -4.57 -6.81 3.99
C ALA A 18 -3.39 -7.06 3.04
N PHE A 19 -2.16 -6.79 3.49
CA PHE A 19 -0.95 -7.09 2.74
C PHE A 19 -0.78 -8.58 2.48
N GLY A 20 -0.97 -9.43 3.49
CA GLY A 20 -0.88 -10.88 3.34
C GLY A 20 -1.89 -11.45 2.34
N THR A 21 -3.13 -10.94 2.34
CA THR A 21 -4.14 -11.30 1.35
C THR A 21 -3.78 -10.79 -0.04
N ALA A 22 -3.30 -9.55 -0.15
CA ALA A 22 -2.91 -8.96 -1.42
C ALA A 22 -1.74 -9.71 -2.10
N PHE A 23 -0.76 -10.16 -1.32
CA PHE A 23 0.40 -10.90 -1.80
C PHE A 23 0.18 -12.43 -1.87
N GLY A 24 -1.01 -12.91 -1.52
CA GLY A 24 -1.33 -14.34 -1.55
C GLY A 24 -0.61 -15.20 -0.51
N ILE A 25 -0.10 -14.58 0.55
CA ILE A 25 0.39 -15.25 1.76
C ILE A 25 -0.79 -15.85 2.54
N LEU A 26 -1.90 -15.12 2.56
CA LEU A 26 -3.15 -15.50 3.23
C LEU A 26 -4.23 -15.79 2.20
N GLY A 27 -4.99 -16.87 2.41
CA GLY A 27 -6.10 -17.28 1.54
C GLY A 27 -5.68 -18.27 0.44
N GLU A 28 -6.50 -18.36 -0.63
CA GLU A 28 -6.35 -19.34 -1.73
C GLU A 28 -5.65 -18.74 -2.97
N ARG A 29 -4.64 -17.88 -2.79
CA ARG A 29 -3.82 -17.33 -3.88
C ARG A 29 -2.52 -18.13 -4.04
N GLU A 30 -1.85 -17.96 -5.18
CA GLU A 30 -0.54 -18.56 -5.44
C GLU A 30 0.46 -18.05 -4.39
N THR A 31 1.11 -18.98 -3.67
CA THR A 31 2.05 -18.65 -2.61
C THR A 31 3.23 -17.86 -3.18
N PRO A 32 3.64 -16.74 -2.55
CA PRO A 32 4.80 -15.99 -3.00
C PRO A 32 6.08 -16.84 -2.89
N LYS A 33 7.13 -16.44 -3.62
CA LYS A 33 8.46 -17.07 -3.53
C LYS A 33 9.05 -16.87 -2.12
N ASP A 34 9.96 -17.76 -1.72
CA ASP A 34 10.78 -17.57 -0.51
C ASP A 34 11.52 -16.22 -0.58
N ASP A 35 11.65 -15.54 0.56
CA ASP A 35 12.29 -14.22 0.72
C ASP A 35 11.70 -13.07 -0.14
N PHE A 36 10.42 -13.15 -0.55
CA PHE A 36 9.81 -12.09 -1.39
C PHE A 36 9.69 -10.72 -0.68
N CYS A 37 9.81 -10.67 0.65
CA CYS A 37 9.70 -9.43 1.42
C CYS A 37 11.02 -8.65 1.51
N GLU A 38 12.18 -9.27 1.27
CA GLU A 38 13.47 -8.64 1.51
C GLU A 38 14.47 -8.96 0.39
N SER A 39 15.29 -8.00 -0.02
CA SER A 39 16.32 -8.23 -1.03
C SER A 39 17.47 -7.24 -0.96
N THR A 40 18.65 -7.67 -1.39
CA THR A 40 19.78 -6.76 -1.62
C THR A 40 19.57 -5.90 -2.89
N ASP A 41 18.68 -6.31 -3.80
CA ASP A 41 18.34 -5.58 -5.02
C ASP A 41 16.89 -5.11 -5.01
N PHE A 42 16.70 -3.80 -5.16
CA PHE A 42 15.39 -3.16 -5.25
C PHE A 42 14.54 -3.75 -6.38
N ASN A 43 15.15 -4.03 -7.52
CA ASN A 43 14.44 -4.47 -8.72
C ASN A 43 13.87 -5.89 -8.54
N ASN A 44 14.51 -6.73 -7.72
CA ASN A 44 13.98 -8.05 -7.41
C ASN A 44 12.62 -7.93 -6.70
N LEU A 45 12.52 -7.04 -5.70
CA LEU A 45 11.25 -6.79 -5.02
C LEU A 45 10.22 -6.17 -5.95
N GLU A 46 10.59 -5.13 -6.71
CA GLU A 46 9.65 -4.45 -7.61
C GLU A 46 9.12 -5.40 -8.71
N SER A 47 9.95 -6.33 -9.18
CA SER A 47 9.53 -7.35 -10.17
C SER A 47 8.63 -8.45 -9.60
N SER A 48 8.57 -8.59 -8.27
CA SER A 48 7.76 -9.61 -7.57
C SER A 48 6.39 -9.13 -7.13
N LEU A 49 6.06 -7.85 -7.38
CA LEU A 49 4.79 -7.25 -6.96
C LEU A 49 3.59 -7.84 -7.71
N PRO A 50 2.38 -7.85 -7.10
CA PRO A 50 1.16 -8.26 -7.76
C PRO A 50 0.96 -7.54 -9.11
N PRO A 51 0.43 -8.20 -10.16
CA PRO A 51 0.36 -7.61 -11.51
C PRO A 51 -0.44 -6.31 -11.64
N ASP A 52 -1.40 -6.06 -10.76
CA ASP A 52 -2.23 -4.86 -10.72
C ASP A 52 -1.60 -3.71 -9.91
N THR A 53 -0.39 -3.91 -9.38
CA THR A 53 0.30 -2.92 -8.56
C THR A 53 0.65 -1.67 -9.36
N ILE A 54 0.32 -0.51 -8.80
CA ILE A 54 0.77 0.80 -9.30
C ILE A 54 1.62 1.52 -8.28
N LYS A 55 2.63 2.25 -8.75
CA LYS A 55 3.44 3.15 -7.92
C LYS A 55 2.70 4.48 -7.73
N VAL A 56 2.53 4.91 -6.48
CA VAL A 56 1.62 6.03 -6.14
C VAL A 56 2.30 7.23 -5.52
N ALA A 57 3.41 7.03 -4.80
CA ALA A 57 4.13 8.11 -4.16
C ALA A 57 5.59 7.75 -3.89
N THR A 58 6.40 8.76 -3.61
CA THR A 58 7.71 8.58 -2.97
C THR A 58 7.82 9.41 -1.71
N PHE A 59 8.63 8.97 -0.76
CA PHE A 59 8.85 9.70 0.49
C PHE A 59 10.31 9.68 0.89
N VAL A 60 10.77 10.81 1.44
CA VAL A 60 12.11 10.95 2.01
C VAL A 60 11.99 11.48 3.43
N TYR A 61 12.55 10.74 4.38
CA TYR A 61 12.74 11.20 5.75
C TYR A 61 14.22 11.08 6.11
N LYS A 62 14.92 12.22 5.98
CA LYS A 62 16.39 12.28 6.05
C LYS A 62 16.97 11.87 7.39
N GLU A 63 16.20 11.97 8.48
CA GLU A 63 16.65 11.52 9.81
C GLU A 63 16.77 9.99 9.88
N TYR A 64 16.03 9.26 9.03
CA TYR A 64 16.09 7.80 8.94
C TYR A 64 17.03 7.33 7.83
N SER A 65 16.86 7.85 6.61
CA SER A 65 17.66 7.44 5.44
C SER A 65 17.61 8.51 4.34
N THR A 66 18.66 8.57 3.53
CA THR A 66 18.68 9.37 2.30
C THR A 66 18.04 8.66 1.11
N LYS A 67 17.79 7.35 1.21
CA LYS A 67 17.11 6.56 0.18
C LYS A 67 15.62 6.86 0.17
N LYS A 68 15.04 6.96 -1.03
CA LYS A 68 13.60 7.16 -1.21
C LYS A 68 12.85 5.88 -0.82
N ILE A 69 11.78 6.06 -0.04
CA ILE A 69 10.72 5.07 0.11
C ILE A 69 9.81 5.17 -1.11
N ASN A 70 9.50 4.05 -1.75
CA ASN A 70 8.61 3.98 -2.90
C ASN A 70 7.30 3.33 -2.47
N PHE A 71 6.19 4.04 -2.60
CA PHE A 71 4.87 3.56 -2.22
C PHE A 71 4.12 3.00 -3.42
N TYR A 72 3.40 1.92 -3.17
CA TYR A 72 2.65 1.15 -4.14
C TYR A 72 1.27 0.79 -3.61
N VAL A 73 0.32 0.60 -4.52
CA VAL A 73 -1.02 0.11 -4.21
C VAL A 73 -1.39 -1.01 -5.16
N CYS A 74 -1.95 -2.08 -4.62
CA CYS A 74 -2.61 -3.15 -5.37
C CYS A 74 -3.97 -3.47 -4.76
N SER A 75 -4.83 -4.12 -5.53
CA SER A 75 -6.15 -4.56 -5.10
C SER A 75 -6.14 -6.04 -4.70
N PHE A 76 -7.08 -6.39 -3.84
CA PHE A 76 -7.36 -7.78 -3.52
C PHE A 76 -8.88 -8.00 -3.39
N PRO A 77 -9.34 -9.24 -3.66
CA PRO A 77 -10.74 -9.51 -3.87
C PRO A 77 -11.42 -9.61 -2.51
N GLU A 78 -12.48 -8.85 -2.34
CA GLU A 78 -13.53 -9.17 -1.39
C GLU A 78 -14.74 -9.69 -2.19
N PRO A 79 -15.76 -10.29 -1.56
CA PRO A 79 -16.98 -10.64 -2.27
C PRO A 79 -17.48 -9.45 -3.11
N HIS A 80 -17.58 -9.61 -4.43
CA HIS A 80 -18.03 -8.55 -5.34
C HIS A 80 -19.37 -7.96 -4.85
N PRO A 81 -19.57 -6.62 -4.96
CA PRO A 81 -18.82 -5.63 -5.75
C PRO A 81 -17.68 -4.90 -5.00
N HIS A 82 -17.20 -5.46 -3.89
CA HIS A 82 -16.22 -4.81 -3.02
C HIS A 82 -14.78 -5.07 -3.47
N TYR A 83 -13.98 -4.00 -3.54
CA TYR A 83 -12.54 -4.09 -3.72
C TYR A 83 -11.86 -3.57 -2.46
N SER A 84 -10.86 -4.29 -1.98
CA SER A 84 -9.97 -3.78 -0.95
C SER A 84 -8.59 -3.54 -1.53
N TYR A 85 -7.88 -2.59 -0.93
CA TYR A 85 -6.59 -2.10 -1.42
C TYR A 85 -5.57 -2.11 -0.30
N SER A 86 -4.35 -2.53 -0.63
CA SER A 86 -3.21 -2.50 0.28
C SER A 86 -2.25 -1.41 -0.17
N LEU A 87 -1.92 -0.47 0.71
CA LEU A 87 -0.84 0.50 0.54
C LEU A 87 0.40 -0.05 1.25
N PHE A 88 1.44 -0.27 0.48
CA PHE A 88 2.72 -0.78 0.97
C PHE A 88 3.88 -0.03 0.34
N SER A 89 5.09 -0.27 0.82
CA SER A 89 6.29 0.35 0.27
C SER A 89 7.42 -0.63 0.07
N ILE A 90 8.32 -0.31 -0.87
CA ILE A 90 9.70 -0.79 -0.82
C ILE A 90 10.54 0.30 -0.15
N MET A 91 11.15 -0.02 0.98
CA MET A 91 12.02 0.89 1.74
C MET A 91 13.33 0.24 2.13
N TRP A 92 14.36 1.06 2.34
CA TRP A 92 15.65 0.59 2.82
C TRP A 92 15.61 0.40 4.33
N SER A 93 15.96 -0.78 4.80
CA SER A 93 15.95 -1.13 6.21
C SER A 93 17.28 -0.86 6.90
N ARG A 94 17.28 -1.07 8.22
CA ARG A 94 18.49 -0.93 9.04
C ARG A 94 19.49 -2.06 8.83
N ASP A 95 19.01 -3.20 8.33
CA ASP A 95 19.83 -4.39 8.07
C ASP A 95 20.53 -4.33 6.70
N ASN A 96 20.50 -3.16 6.05
CA ASN A 96 21.09 -2.90 4.74
C ASN A 96 20.47 -3.75 3.61
N LEU A 97 19.15 -3.96 3.70
CA LEU A 97 18.33 -4.62 2.69
C LEU A 97 17.20 -3.67 2.25
N TRP A 98 16.64 -3.95 1.08
CA TRP A 98 15.33 -3.43 0.70
C TRP A 98 14.24 -4.34 1.26
N GLU A 99 13.15 -3.76 1.73
CA GLU A 99 12.06 -4.50 2.36
C GLU A 99 10.68 -4.00 1.93
N LEU A 100 9.75 -4.93 1.75
CA LEU A 100 8.33 -4.66 1.62
C LEU A 100 7.71 -4.41 2.99
N ASN A 101 7.03 -3.29 3.13
CA ASN A 101 6.42 -2.88 4.39
C ASN A 101 4.95 -2.49 4.16
N PRO A 102 3.99 -3.06 4.91
CA PRO A 102 2.59 -2.62 4.88
C PRO A 102 2.41 -1.30 5.64
N TRP A 103 1.66 -0.36 5.06
CA TRP A 103 1.44 0.96 5.67
C TRP A 103 -0.01 1.26 5.99
N TYR A 104 -0.93 0.87 5.10
CA TYR A 104 -2.34 1.16 5.25
C TYR A 104 -3.18 0.23 4.36
N CYS A 105 -4.49 0.22 4.58
CA CYS A 105 -5.43 -0.48 3.73
C CYS A 105 -6.81 0.18 3.77
N CYS A 106 -7.63 -0.07 2.76
CA CYS A 106 -9.00 0.42 2.71
C CYS A 106 -9.91 -0.55 1.95
N SER A 107 -11.20 -0.50 2.26
CA SER A 107 -12.26 -1.09 1.45
C SER A 107 -12.93 -0.02 0.60
N VAL A 108 -13.34 -0.41 -0.59
CA VAL A 108 -14.22 0.37 -1.45
C VAL A 108 -15.54 -0.35 -1.60
N LYS A 109 -16.59 0.26 -1.08
CA LYS A 109 -17.98 -0.20 -1.19
C LYS A 109 -18.69 0.52 -2.33
N SER A 110 -19.45 -0.22 -3.12
CA SER A 110 -20.25 0.33 -4.22
C SER A 110 -21.52 -0.47 -4.40
N ASP A 111 -22.61 0.21 -4.73
CA ASP A 111 -23.91 -0.43 -4.99
C ASP A 111 -23.95 -1.09 -6.38
N GLN A 112 -22.98 -0.78 -7.25
CA GLN A 112 -22.89 -1.28 -8.62
C GLN A 112 -21.47 -1.75 -8.92
N PRO A 113 -21.28 -2.69 -9.86
CA PRO A 113 -19.96 -3.03 -10.35
C PRO A 113 -19.26 -1.78 -10.90
N GLN A 114 -18.02 -1.58 -10.50
CA GLN A 114 -17.20 -0.43 -10.91
C GLN A 114 -15.78 -0.87 -11.27
N PRO A 115 -15.06 -0.10 -12.10
CA PRO A 115 -13.65 -0.37 -12.37
C PRO A 115 -12.82 -0.24 -11.08
N SER A 116 -11.61 -0.81 -11.08
CA SER A 116 -10.69 -0.64 -9.97
C SER A 116 -10.38 0.84 -9.73
N LEU A 117 -10.38 1.27 -8.48
CA LEU A 117 -10.17 2.65 -8.03
C LEU A 117 -8.80 2.81 -7.35
N HIS A 118 -7.74 2.24 -7.94
CA HIS A 118 -6.40 2.23 -7.37
C HIS A 118 -5.91 3.64 -7.00
N LYS A 119 -6.19 4.65 -7.83
CA LYS A 119 -5.74 6.03 -7.60
C LYS A 119 -6.52 6.71 -6.48
N GLU A 120 -7.83 6.53 -6.46
CA GLU A 120 -8.72 7.10 -5.45
C GLU A 120 -8.45 6.47 -4.09
N ALA A 121 -8.31 5.15 -4.04
CA ALA A 121 -7.89 4.41 -2.85
C ALA A 121 -6.51 4.86 -2.37
N ALA A 122 -5.53 5.00 -3.26
CA ALA A 122 -4.20 5.50 -2.91
C ALA A 122 -4.23 6.91 -2.32
N ASN A 123 -4.94 7.85 -2.97
CA ASN A 123 -5.09 9.21 -2.48
C ASN A 123 -5.74 9.25 -1.09
N TRP A 124 -6.79 8.44 -0.89
CA TRP A 124 -7.46 8.33 0.40
C TRP A 124 -6.51 7.76 1.47
N MET A 125 -5.87 6.62 1.22
CA MET A 125 -4.95 5.98 2.17
C MET A 125 -3.74 6.87 2.51
N LEU A 126 -3.13 7.53 1.51
CA LEU A 126 -2.02 8.47 1.74
C LEU A 126 -2.46 9.66 2.59
N LYS A 127 -3.66 10.19 2.36
CA LYS A 127 -4.22 11.29 3.17
C LYS A 127 -4.46 10.85 4.62
N GLU A 128 -5.07 9.69 4.83
CA GLU A 128 -5.32 9.16 6.17
C GLU A 128 -4.00 8.91 6.91
N MET A 129 -3.07 8.19 6.28
CA MET A 129 -1.73 7.92 6.80
C MET A 129 -0.98 9.20 7.19
N THR A 130 -1.02 10.25 6.36
CA THR A 130 -0.33 11.52 6.64
C THR A 130 -1.07 12.44 7.62
N THR A 131 -2.32 12.15 7.96
CA THR A 131 -3.13 12.94 8.90
C THR A 131 -3.18 12.29 10.29
N LYS A 132 -3.24 10.96 10.34
CA LYS A 132 -3.39 10.16 11.57
C LYS A 132 -2.10 9.45 11.98
N GLY A 133 -1.18 9.21 11.04
CA GLY A 133 -0.12 8.21 11.19
C GLY A 133 -0.58 6.81 10.78
N CYS A 134 0.28 5.81 11.01
CA CYS A 134 -0.05 4.39 10.86
C CYS A 134 0.71 3.55 11.89
N ALA A 135 0.51 2.23 11.88
CA ALA A 135 1.12 1.31 12.84
C ALA A 135 2.65 1.38 12.88
N ILE A 136 3.29 1.56 11.73
CA ILE A 136 4.76 1.55 11.61
C ILE A 136 5.40 2.94 11.65
N ALA A 137 4.60 4.01 11.57
CA ALA A 137 5.10 5.38 11.55
C ALA A 137 4.11 6.37 12.19
N PRO A 138 4.50 7.09 13.27
CA PRO A 138 3.65 8.11 13.85
C PRO A 138 3.53 9.33 12.92
N LEU A 139 2.47 10.12 13.12
CA LEU A 139 2.17 11.33 12.35
C LEU A 139 3.38 12.26 12.14
N ASP A 140 4.23 12.42 13.16
CA ASP A 140 5.36 13.35 13.09
C ASP A 140 6.42 12.95 12.07
N VAL A 141 6.52 11.66 11.70
CA VAL A 141 7.38 11.21 10.60
C VAL A 141 6.96 11.90 9.31
N PHE A 142 5.66 11.91 9.01
CA PHE A 142 5.12 12.49 7.78
C PHE A 142 5.24 14.02 7.76
N LYS A 143 5.11 14.69 8.91
CA LYS A 143 5.32 16.15 9.02
C LYS A 143 6.77 16.57 8.76
N LYS A 144 7.73 15.74 9.15
CA LYS A 144 9.17 16.02 9.01
C LYS A 144 9.76 15.51 7.70
N GLY A 145 9.12 14.53 7.07
CA GLY A 145 9.51 14.02 5.77
C GLY A 145 8.92 14.82 4.62
N LYS A 146 9.28 14.40 3.39
CA LYS A 146 8.74 14.96 2.16
C LYS A 146 8.05 13.86 1.36
N LEU A 147 6.73 13.95 1.24
CA LEU A 147 5.91 13.07 0.39
C LEU A 147 5.71 13.72 -0.99
N GLU A 148 5.94 12.95 -2.05
CA GLU A 148 5.71 13.33 -3.45
C GLU A 148 4.69 12.35 -4.06
N ILE A 149 3.48 12.81 -4.36
CA ILE A 149 2.40 12.02 -4.97
C ILE A 149 2.60 11.97 -6.49
N LEU A 150 2.38 10.81 -7.12
CA LEU A 150 2.67 10.55 -8.54
C LEU A 150 1.44 10.30 -9.43
N ILE A 151 0.23 10.26 -8.86
CA ILE A 151 -1.00 9.77 -9.52
C ILE A 151 -1.99 10.85 -9.92
#